data_AF-A0A7H8GHJ3-F1
#
_entry.id   AF-A0A7H8GHJ3-F1
#
_cell.length_a   1.000
_cell.length_b   1.000
_cell.length_c   1.000
_cell.angle_alpha   90.00
_cell.angle_beta   90.00
_cell.angle_gamma   90.00
#
_symmetry.space_group_name_H-M   'P 1'
#
loop_
_entity.id
_entity.type
_entity.pdbx_description
1 polymer ?
#
loop_
_entity_poly.entity_id
_entity_poly.type
_entity_poly.pdbx_seq_one_letter_code
_entity_poly.pdbx_strand_id
1 'polypeptide(L)'
;MSEQEQGQENGQEQKQEYVFHPADLVEYAMDKPIGAARAALTIGLEGADVYPDIIIGELVGNMELNQRFLKKLTSALRNNPSKIIGDMPNRILALQLERDLGL
;
A
#
# COMPACT_ATOMS: atom_id res chain seq x y z
N MET A 1 -45.20 11.19 28.36
CA MET A 1 -44.07 11.43 29.28
C MET A 1 -43.66 10.07 29.80
N SER A 2 -42.53 9.47 29.42
CA SER A 2 -41.41 9.98 28.65
C SER A 2 -40.75 8.82 27.91
N GLU A 3 -40.08 9.20 26.83
CA GLU A 3 -39.39 8.39 25.84
C GLU A 3 -38.57 7.22 26.40
N GLN A 4 -38.75 6.04 25.79
CA GLN A 4 -37.77 4.95 25.82
C GLN A 4 -36.64 5.33 24.85
N GLU A 5 -35.75 6.22 25.29
CA GLU A 5 -34.43 6.38 24.72
C GLU A 5 -33.51 5.32 25.33
N GLN A 6 -33.14 4.32 24.54
CA GLN A 6 -31.83 3.69 24.63
C GLN A 6 -31.56 3.00 23.29
N GLY A 7 -31.05 3.81 22.37
CA GLY A 7 -30.55 3.36 21.09
C GLY A 7 -29.39 2.40 21.28
N GLN A 8 -29.51 1.25 20.62
CA GLN A 8 -28.43 0.58 19.90
C GLN A 8 -27.11 0.36 20.67
N GLU A 9 -27.14 -0.44 21.72
CA GLU A 9 -25.96 -1.24 22.09
C GLU A 9 -25.96 -2.50 21.22
N ASN A 10 -25.73 -2.33 19.91
CA ASN A 10 -25.42 -3.45 19.04
C ASN A 10 -23.97 -3.84 19.35
N GLY A 11 -23.82 -4.85 20.21
CA GLY A 11 -22.59 -5.58 20.49
C GLY A 11 -22.05 -6.27 19.24
N GLN A 12 -21.57 -5.46 18.31
CA GLN A 12 -20.73 -5.86 17.20
C GLN A 12 -19.31 -5.43 17.55
N GLU A 13 -18.70 -6.15 18.49
CA GLU A 13 -17.30 -6.55 18.36
C GLU A 13 -17.17 -7.39 17.08
N GLN A 14 -17.43 -6.78 15.92
CA GLN A 14 -16.79 -7.24 14.73
C GLN A 14 -15.32 -6.88 14.96
N LYS A 15 -14.53 -7.85 15.40
CA LYS A 15 -13.23 -8.07 14.76
C LYS A 15 -13.52 -8.19 13.26
N GLN A 16 -13.79 -7.05 12.62
CA GLN A 16 -13.50 -6.87 11.23
C GLN A 16 -11.99 -6.99 11.25
N GLU A 17 -11.52 -8.22 11.03
CA GLU A 17 -10.26 -8.44 10.35
C GLU A 17 -10.48 -7.72 9.01
N TYR A 18 -10.31 -6.40 9.04
CA TYR A 18 -10.34 -5.60 7.84
C TYR A 18 -9.09 -6.09 7.13
N VAL A 19 -9.31 -7.05 6.21
CA VAL A 19 -8.29 -7.52 5.29
C VAL A 19 -8.01 -6.30 4.43
N PHE A 20 -7.09 -5.45 4.91
CA PHE A 20 -6.66 -4.28 4.18
C PHE A 20 -6.12 -4.80 2.86
N HIS A 21 -6.85 -4.51 1.78
CA HIS A 21 -6.29 -4.80 0.48
C HIS A 21 -5.04 -3.95 0.36
N PRO A 22 -3.91 -4.52 -0.04
CA PRO A 22 -2.66 -3.78 -0.10
C PRO A 22 -2.75 -2.52 -0.99
N ALA A 23 -3.63 -2.55 -2.00
CA ALA A 23 -3.95 -1.42 -2.84
C ALA A 23 -4.56 -0.22 -2.08
N ASP A 24 -5.42 -0.46 -1.09
CA ASP A 24 -6.04 0.60 -0.28
C ASP A 24 -5.00 1.32 0.59
N LEU A 25 -3.98 0.60 1.07
CA LEU A 25 -2.85 1.19 1.80
C LEU A 25 -1.99 2.07 0.88
N VAL A 26 -1.78 1.66 -0.37
CA VAL A 26 -1.05 2.48 -1.35
C VAL A 26 -1.85 3.73 -1.74
N GLU A 27 -3.17 3.61 -1.90
CA GLU A 27 -4.03 4.76 -2.15
C GLU A 27 -4.04 5.74 -0.98
N TYR A 28 -4.12 5.22 0.25
CA TYR A 28 -3.96 6.01 1.48
C TYR A 28 -2.60 6.72 1.52
N ALA A 29 -1.52 6.07 1.07
CA ALA A 29 -0.19 6.66 1.02
C ALA A 29 -0.09 7.87 0.06
N MET A 30 -0.96 8.00 -0.93
CA MET A 30 -0.91 9.10 -1.92
C MET A 30 -1.19 10.47 -1.32
N ASP A 31 -2.01 10.54 -0.26
CA ASP A 31 -2.45 11.78 0.39
C ASP A 31 -1.66 12.11 1.67
N LYS A 32 -0.70 11.25 2.04
CA LYS A 32 -0.08 11.26 3.37
C LYS A 32 1.39 11.69 3.33
N PRO A 33 1.90 12.26 4.45
CA PRO A 33 3.33 12.55 4.55
C PRO A 33 4.16 11.28 4.36
N ILE A 34 5.39 11.44 3.87
CA ILE A 34 6.33 10.36 3.50
C ILE A 34 6.42 9.27 4.59
N GLY A 35 6.40 9.64 5.88
CA GLY A 35 6.45 8.68 6.99
C GLY A 35 5.25 7.73 7.04
N ALA A 36 4.03 8.25 6.84
CA ALA A 36 2.82 7.44 6.80
C ALA A 36 2.71 6.64 5.49
N ALA A 37 3.12 7.24 4.36
CA ALA A 37 3.21 6.54 3.08
C ALA A 37 4.16 5.33 3.18
N ARG A 38 5.33 5.51 3.81
CA ARG A 38 6.30 4.44 4.04
C ARG A 38 5.71 3.29 4.85
N ALA A 39 5.00 3.58 5.94
CA ALA A 39 4.37 2.55 6.76
C ALA A 39 3.31 1.78 5.96
N ALA A 40 2.43 2.51 5.27
CA ALA A 40 1.36 1.92 4.46
C ALA A 40 1.91 1.06 3.31
N LEU A 41 3.00 1.50 2.65
CA LEU A 41 3.68 0.72 1.61
C LEU A 41 4.41 -0.49 2.16
N THR A 42 5.04 -0.38 3.33
CA THR A 42 5.71 -1.52 3.96
C THR A 42 4.71 -2.63 4.25
N ILE A 43 3.55 -2.27 4.78
CA ILE A 43 2.47 -3.21 5.11
C ILE A 43 1.77 -3.70 3.83
N GLY A 44 1.46 -2.81 2.89
CA GLY A 44 0.79 -3.15 1.63
C GLY A 44 1.66 -3.94 0.66
N LEU A 45 2.97 -3.97 0.85
CA LEU A 45 3.88 -4.79 0.04
C LEU A 45 4.40 -6.00 0.82
N GLU A 46 3.91 -6.20 2.04
CA GLU A 46 4.21 -7.39 2.85
C GLU A 46 3.57 -8.62 2.16
N GLY A 47 4.39 -9.36 1.41
CA GLY A 47 3.94 -10.51 0.60
C GLY A 47 3.82 -10.25 -0.91
N ALA A 48 4.19 -9.05 -1.37
CA ALA A 48 4.39 -8.79 -2.78
C ALA A 48 5.77 -9.29 -3.24
N ASP A 49 5.91 -9.65 -4.52
CA ASP A 49 7.19 -10.00 -5.16
C ASP A 49 8.09 -8.78 -5.41
N VAL A 50 8.03 -7.77 -4.53
CA VAL A 50 8.86 -6.57 -4.60
C VAL A 50 9.41 -6.16 -3.24
N TYR A 51 10.57 -5.53 -3.23
CA TYR A 51 11.17 -5.02 -2.01
C TYR A 51 10.55 -3.65 -1.66
N PRO A 52 9.85 -3.52 -0.53
CA PRO A 52 9.19 -2.26 -0.15
C PRO A 52 10.16 -1.09 -0.05
N ASP A 53 11.39 -1.31 0.41
CA ASP A 53 12.42 -0.27 0.50
C ASP A 53 12.78 0.36 -0.85
N ILE A 54 12.81 -0.42 -1.94
CA ILE A 54 13.08 0.10 -3.29
C ILE A 54 11.91 0.97 -3.76
N ILE A 55 10.68 0.51 -3.51
CA ILE A 55 9.45 1.23 -3.84
C ILE A 55 9.39 2.55 -3.06
N ILE A 56 9.70 2.52 -1.76
CA ILE A 56 9.77 3.70 -0.89
C ILE A 56 10.90 4.65 -1.33
N GLY A 57 12.07 4.12 -1.71
CA GLY A 57 13.21 4.91 -2.18
C GLY A 57 12.91 5.67 -3.46
N GLU A 58 12.24 5.03 -4.42
CA GLU A 58 11.78 5.70 -5.64
C GLU A 58 10.79 6.82 -5.32
N LEU A 59 9.91 6.60 -4.32
CA LEU A 59 8.95 7.60 -3.88
C LEU A 59 9.60 8.82 -3.22
N VAL A 60 10.69 8.64 -2.47
CA VAL A 60 11.40 9.78 -1.88
C VAL A 60 12.16 10.58 -2.95
N GLY A 61 12.59 9.91 -4.03
CA GLY A 61 13.43 10.51 -5.07
C GLY A 61 12.69 11.39 -6.10
N ASN A 62 11.39 11.16 -6.37
CA ASN A 62 10.70 11.85 -7.46
C ASN A 62 9.20 12.12 -7.25
N MET A 63 8.86 13.23 -6.55
CA MET A 63 7.46 13.61 -6.24
C MET A 63 6.47 13.60 -7.42
N GLU A 64 6.90 13.97 -8.63
CA GLU A 64 6.02 14.02 -9.82
C GLU A 64 5.80 12.63 -10.45
N LEU A 65 6.83 11.77 -10.42
CA LEU A 65 6.71 10.38 -10.84
C LEU A 65 5.91 9.55 -9.83
N ASN A 66 5.85 9.98 -8.56
CA ASN A 66 5.15 9.28 -7.50
C ASN A 66 3.68 9.08 -7.78
N GLN A 67 2.94 10.09 -8.25
CA GLN A 67 1.50 9.90 -8.43
C GLN A 67 1.19 8.86 -9.50
N ARG A 68 1.93 8.89 -10.62
CA ARG A 68 1.76 7.91 -11.70
C ARG A 68 2.24 6.52 -11.28
N PHE A 69 3.33 6.47 -10.52
CA PHE A 69 3.88 5.24 -9.98
C PHE A 69 2.96 4.60 -8.93
N LEU A 70 2.47 5.38 -7.96
CA LEU A 70 1.50 4.93 -6.96
C LEU A 70 0.22 4.43 -7.62
N LYS A 71 -0.30 5.14 -8.64
CA LYS A 71 -1.48 4.68 -9.37
C LYS A 71 -1.25 3.33 -10.06
N LYS A 72 -0.08 3.12 -10.66
CA LYS A 72 0.32 1.81 -11.22
C LYS A 72 0.44 0.75 -10.12
N LEU A 73 1.09 1.09 -9.01
CA LEU A 73 1.28 0.19 -7.88
C LEU A 73 -0.07 -0.26 -7.29
N THR A 74 -0.99 0.67 -7.06
CA THR A 74 -2.37 0.38 -6.63
C THR A 74 -3.08 -0.53 -7.63
N SER A 75 -2.97 -0.26 -8.94
CA SER A 75 -3.58 -1.09 -9.98
C SER A 75 -3.00 -2.50 -10.01
N ALA A 76 -1.68 -2.64 -9.90
CA ALA A 76 -0.99 -3.93 -9.87
C ALA A 76 -1.41 -4.75 -8.65
N LEU A 77 -1.44 -4.11 -7.47
CA LEU A 77 -1.86 -4.73 -6.21
C LEU A 77 -3.33 -5.15 -6.22
N ARG A 78 -4.20 -4.39 -6.90
CA ARG A 78 -5.62 -4.74 -7.06
C ARG A 78 -5.82 -5.91 -8.02
N ASN A 79 -4.96 -6.05 -9.04
CA ASN A 79 -5.02 -7.19 -9.96
C ASN A 79 -4.44 -8.47 -9.34
N ASN A 80 -3.20 -8.42 -8.83
CA ASN A 80 -2.57 -9.56 -8.21
C ASN A 80 -1.49 -9.12 -7.21
N PRO A 81 -1.82 -9.02 -5.91
CA PRO A 81 -0.92 -8.43 -4.91
C PRO A 81 0.40 -9.19 -4.74
N SER A 82 0.42 -10.50 -4.99
CA SER A 82 1.62 -11.32 -4.87
C SER A 82 2.53 -11.29 -6.10
N LYS A 83 2.08 -10.81 -7.26
CA LYS A 83 2.87 -10.80 -8.51
C LYS A 83 2.78 -9.46 -9.22
N ILE A 84 3.22 -8.42 -8.55
CA ILE A 84 3.20 -7.05 -9.09
C ILE A 84 4.48 -6.65 -9.82
N ILE A 85 5.59 -7.40 -9.67
CA ILE A 85 6.89 -7.05 -10.26
C ILE A 85 6.79 -6.82 -11.78
N GLY A 86 6.00 -7.63 -12.49
CA GLY A 86 5.83 -7.52 -13.94
C GLY A 86 5.12 -6.25 -14.41
N ASP A 87 4.41 -5.55 -13.52
CA ASP A 87 3.74 -4.28 -13.82
C ASP A 87 4.58 -3.05 -13.40
N MET A 88 5.72 -3.30 -12.71
CA MET A 88 6.59 -2.25 -12.22
C MET A 88 7.39 -1.57 -13.36
N PRO A 89 7.76 -0.29 -13.18
CA PRO A 89 8.66 0.39 -14.12
C PRO A 89 10.01 -0.33 -14.24
N ASN A 90 10.62 -0.28 -15.43
CA ASN A 90 11.94 -0.88 -15.69
C ASN A 90 13.03 -0.43 -14.69
N ARG A 91 12.94 0.79 -14.17
CA ARG A 91 13.88 1.30 -13.16
C ARG A 91 13.75 0.56 -11.83
N ILE A 92 12.51 0.30 -11.38
CA ILE A 92 12.27 -0.52 -10.19
C ILE A 92 12.77 -1.94 -10.42
N LEU A 93 12.50 -2.52 -11.59
CA LEU A 93 13.01 -3.84 -11.96
C LEU A 93 14.54 -3.92 -11.89
N ALA A 94 15.24 -2.91 -12.40
CA ALA A 94 16.70 -2.82 -12.30
C ALA A 94 17.16 -2.76 -10.84
N LEU A 95 16.58 -1.87 -10.03
CA LEU A 95 16.94 -1.74 -8.60
C LEU A 95 16.68 -3.03 -7.82
N GLN A 96 15.58 -3.72 -8.14
CA GLN A 96 15.22 -5.01 -7.55
C GLN A 96 16.28 -6.06 -7.86
N LEU A 97 16.75 -6.10 -9.10
CA LEU A 97 17.81 -7.01 -9.55
C LEU A 97 19.16 -6.64 -8.93
N GLU A 98 19.52 -5.35 -8.87
CA GLU A 98 20.74 -4.87 -8.21
C GLU A 98 20.79 -5.34 -6.76
N ARG A 99 19.67 -5.19 -6.04
CA ARG A 99 19.54 -5.70 -4.67
C ARG A 99 19.65 -7.22 -4.56
N ASP A 100 19.05 -7.96 -5.50
CA ASP A 100 19.15 -9.43 -5.54
C ASP A 100 20.60 -9.89 -5.78
N LEU A 101 21.36 -9.12 -6.55
CA LEU A 101 22.78 -9.31 -6.82
C LEU A 101 23.70 -8.79 -5.69
N GLY A 102 23.16 -8.12 -4.67
CA GLY A 102 23.93 -7.52 -3.58
C GLY A 102 24.81 -6.34 -3.98
N LEU A 103 24.46 -5.65 -5.07
CA LEU A 103 25.10 -4.45 -5.61
C LEU A 103 24.56 -3.18 -4.93
#